data_AF-A0A951H0J2-F1
#
_entry.id   AF-A0A951H0J2-F1
#
_cell.length_a   1.000
_cell.length_b   1.000
_cell.length_c   1.000
_cell.angle_alpha   90.00
_cell.angle_beta   90.00
_cell.angle_gamma   90.00
#
_symmetry.space_group_name_H-M   'P 1'
#
loop_
_entity.id
_entity.type
_entity.pdbx_description
1 polymer ?
#
loop_
_entity_poly.entity_id
_entity_poly.type
_entity_poly.pdbx_seq_one_letter_code
_entity_poly.pdbx_strand_id
1 'polypeptide(L)'
;MVDASSREELPEARLQNDGEPKQPDPETAPTQKIVLNVGCGYAPRQNLHETFRGAEWREIRFDIDPSVRPDIVGSMTDMRAVEPDSVDAVWSSHTLEHLQRHEVPLALREFLRVLRPGGMLMVNLPDLQRIAALVAADRLEDEAY
;
A
#
# COMPACT_ATOMS: atom_id res chain seq x y z
N MET A 1 21.20 -80.80 -29.76
CA MET A 1 21.64 -80.35 -28.42
C MET A 1 21.73 -78.84 -28.50
N VAL A 2 20.92 -78.15 -27.66
CA VAL A 2 20.73 -76.69 -27.44
C VAL A 2 20.23 -75.89 -28.66
N ASP A 3 19.00 -75.37 -28.74
CA ASP A 3 18.17 -74.51 -27.86
C ASP A 3 18.72 -73.07 -27.64
N ALA A 4 17.76 -72.13 -27.58
CA ALA A 4 17.84 -70.69 -27.34
C ALA A 4 17.94 -69.78 -28.57
N SER A 5 16.80 -69.25 -29.00
CA SER A 5 16.51 -67.82 -28.76
C SER A 5 15.09 -67.49 -29.21
N SER A 6 14.14 -67.70 -28.31
CA SER A 6 12.90 -66.94 -28.27
C SER A 6 13.26 -65.49 -27.93
N ARG A 7 12.95 -64.55 -28.81
CA ARG A 7 12.92 -63.12 -28.46
C ARG A 7 11.46 -62.70 -28.44
N GLU A 8 10.91 -62.60 -27.23
CA GLU A 8 9.63 -61.97 -26.96
C GLU A 8 9.71 -60.48 -27.36
N GLU A 9 8.78 -60.04 -28.20
CA GLU A 9 8.57 -58.63 -28.49
C GLU A 9 7.92 -57.96 -27.26
N LEU A 10 8.61 -56.99 -26.67
CA LEU A 10 8.08 -56.15 -25.59
C LEU A 10 7.12 -55.10 -26.18
N PRO A 11 5.97 -54.82 -25.55
CA PRO A 11 5.04 -53.81 -26.03
C PRO A 11 5.60 -52.39 -25.85
N GLU A 12 5.50 -51.56 -26.90
CA GLU A 12 5.88 -50.16 -26.88
C GLU A 12 5.04 -49.39 -25.83
N ALA A 13 5.72 -48.92 -24.78
CA ALA A 13 5.13 -48.04 -23.79
C ALA A 13 4.77 -46.70 -24.46
N ARG A 14 3.47 -46.40 -24.53
CA ARG A 14 2.98 -45.06 -24.87
C ARG A 14 3.44 -44.10 -23.79
N LEU A 15 4.45 -43.28 -24.10
CA LEU A 15 4.80 -42.09 -23.35
C LEU A 15 3.56 -41.18 -23.32
N GLN A 16 2.96 -41.03 -22.13
CA GLN A 16 2.00 -39.98 -21.86
C GLN A 16 2.75 -38.66 -21.95
N ASN A 17 2.25 -37.76 -22.81
CA ASN A 17 2.72 -36.38 -22.85
C ASN A 17 2.33 -35.71 -21.54
N ASP A 18 3.24 -35.68 -20.59
CA ASP A 18 3.17 -34.79 -19.44
C ASP A 18 3.19 -33.37 -20.00
N GLY A 19 2.02 -32.71 -19.95
CA GLY A 19 1.78 -31.41 -20.53
C GLY A 19 2.87 -30.41 -20.11
N GLU A 20 3.41 -29.71 -21.10
CA GLU A 20 4.23 -28.53 -20.87
C GLU A 20 3.56 -27.61 -19.84
N PRO A 21 4.31 -26.98 -18.92
CA PRO A 21 3.74 -26.05 -17.97
C PRO A 21 3.03 -24.94 -18.74
N LYS A 22 1.69 -24.93 -18.67
CA LYS A 22 0.83 -23.90 -19.27
C LYS A 22 1.34 -22.54 -18.77
N GLN A 23 1.79 -21.70 -19.69
CA GLN A 23 2.13 -20.31 -19.37
C GLN A 23 0.94 -19.67 -18.63
N PRO A 24 1.16 -18.97 -17.50
CA PRO A 24 0.07 -18.39 -16.75
C PRO A 24 -0.72 -17.42 -17.64
N ASP A 25 -2.06 -17.54 -17.60
CA ASP A 25 -2.96 -16.68 -18.36
C ASP A 25 -2.69 -15.20 -17.98
N PRO A 26 -2.57 -14.27 -18.94
CA PRO A 26 -2.15 -12.87 -18.70
C PRO A 26 -3.11 -12.05 -17.81
N GLU A 27 -4.26 -12.64 -17.46
CA GLU A 27 -5.34 -12.02 -16.66
C GLU A 27 -5.26 -12.35 -15.16
N THR A 28 -4.23 -13.08 -14.73
CA THR A 28 -4.06 -13.49 -13.32
C THR A 28 -2.94 -12.78 -12.57
N ALA A 29 -2.33 -11.74 -13.15
CA ALA A 29 -1.45 -10.88 -12.39
C ALA A 29 -2.29 -10.13 -11.33
N PRO A 30 -2.00 -10.27 -10.02
CA PRO A 30 -2.73 -9.52 -9.01
C PRO A 30 -2.54 -8.03 -9.29
N THR A 31 -3.64 -7.30 -9.45
CA THR A 31 -3.58 -5.84 -9.54
C THR A 31 -3.01 -5.32 -8.22
N GLN A 32 -1.88 -4.64 -8.31
CA GLN A 32 -1.18 -4.08 -7.16
C GLN A 32 -2.11 -3.13 -6.41
N LYS A 33 -2.23 -3.29 -5.09
CA LYS A 33 -3.06 -2.45 -4.22
C LYS A 33 -2.51 -1.04 -4.19
N ILE A 34 -3.39 -0.05 -4.09
CA ILE A 34 -3.02 1.36 -4.09
C ILE A 34 -3.11 1.93 -2.68
N VAL A 35 -2.01 2.53 -2.21
CA VAL A 35 -2.00 3.40 -1.04
C VAL A 35 -1.82 4.85 -1.48
N LEU A 36 -2.70 5.73 -1.00
CA LEU A 36 -2.58 7.16 -1.18
C LEU A 36 -1.85 7.76 0.03
N ASN A 37 -0.64 8.26 -0.19
CA ASN A 37 0.17 8.93 0.82
C ASN A 37 -0.14 10.43 0.82
N VAL A 38 -1.00 10.87 1.74
CA VAL A 38 -1.47 12.26 1.85
C VAL A 38 -0.55 13.04 2.79
N GLY A 39 -0.01 14.16 2.30
CA GLY A 39 1.06 14.88 2.98
C GLY A 39 2.41 14.19 2.81
N CYS A 40 2.68 13.68 1.61
CA CYS A 40 3.80 12.79 1.35
C CYS A 40 5.20 13.40 1.57
N GLY A 41 5.32 14.73 1.67
CA GLY A 41 6.58 15.44 1.91
C GLY A 41 7.71 15.08 0.92
N TYR A 42 8.97 15.29 1.31
CA TYR A 42 10.13 15.00 0.45
C TYR A 42 10.48 13.50 0.37
N ALA A 43 10.94 13.06 -0.80
CA ALA A 43 11.52 11.73 -1.03
C ALA A 43 12.96 11.62 -0.46
N PRO A 44 13.45 10.42 -0.03
CA PRO A 44 12.97 9.11 -0.48
C PRO A 44 12.48 8.13 0.59
N ARG A 45 12.43 8.46 1.90
CA ARG A 45 12.28 7.40 2.93
C ARG A 45 11.45 7.66 4.19
N GLN A 46 10.84 8.82 4.43
CA GLN A 46 10.21 9.02 5.75
C GLN A 46 8.69 8.94 5.80
N ASN A 47 7.98 8.92 4.68
CA ASN A 47 6.54 9.17 4.76
C ASN A 47 5.67 8.01 4.29
N LEU A 48 6.20 6.80 4.10
CA LEU A 48 5.36 5.62 3.88
C LEU A 48 5.56 4.61 5.00
N HIS A 49 4.48 4.29 5.70
CA HIS A 49 4.49 3.30 6.76
C HIS A 49 4.93 1.92 6.24
N GLU A 50 5.59 1.13 7.10
CA GLU A 50 6.15 -0.18 6.72
C GLU A 50 5.12 -1.14 6.13
N THR A 51 3.87 -1.08 6.58
CA THR A 51 2.72 -1.86 6.08
C THR A 51 2.55 -1.76 4.57
N PHE A 52 2.95 -0.64 3.96
CA PHE A 52 2.73 -0.38 2.53
C PHE A 52 3.99 -0.45 1.68
N ARG A 53 5.10 -0.99 2.22
CA ARG A 53 6.36 -1.13 1.49
C ARG A 53 6.51 -2.46 0.74
N GLY A 54 5.54 -3.36 0.91
CA GLY A 54 5.51 -4.66 0.24
C GLY A 54 5.27 -4.52 -1.27
N ALA A 55 5.69 -5.53 -2.05
CA ALA A 55 5.56 -5.53 -3.52
C ALA A 55 4.10 -5.52 -4.00
N GLU A 56 3.16 -5.89 -3.13
CA GLU A 56 1.72 -5.82 -3.37
C GLU A 56 1.17 -4.40 -3.33
N TRP A 57 1.92 -3.41 -2.83
CA TRP A 57 1.49 -2.02 -2.69
C TRP A 57 2.17 -1.11 -3.70
N ARG A 58 1.38 -0.23 -4.30
CA ARG A 58 1.81 0.91 -5.12
C ARG A 58 1.46 2.18 -4.38
N GLU A 59 2.46 3.01 -4.11
CA GLU A 59 2.28 4.34 -3.56
C GLU A 59 1.80 5.32 -4.65
N ILE A 60 0.81 6.15 -4.31
CA ILE A 60 0.50 7.40 -4.99
C ILE A 60 0.75 8.52 -3.97
N ARG A 61 1.59 9.47 -4.33
CA ARG A 61 2.00 10.60 -3.50
C ARG A 61 1.07 11.79 -3.72
N PHE A 62 0.50 12.32 -2.65
CA PHE A 62 -0.41 13.45 -2.67
C PHE A 62 0.07 14.54 -1.71
N ASP A 63 0.26 15.76 -2.20
CA ASP A 63 0.72 16.87 -1.37
C ASP A 63 0.20 18.23 -1.88
N ILE A 64 0.09 19.20 -0.99
CA ILE A 64 -0.28 20.57 -1.34
C ILE A 64 0.91 21.34 -1.92
N ASP A 65 2.13 20.98 -1.52
CA ASP A 65 3.35 21.63 -1.96
C ASP A 65 3.91 20.97 -3.24
N PRO A 66 3.89 21.63 -4.41
CA PRO A 66 4.48 21.07 -5.62
C PRO A 66 6.00 20.89 -5.52
N SER A 67 6.68 21.58 -4.61
CA SER A 67 8.14 21.51 -4.44
C SER A 67 8.61 20.11 -4.00
N VAL A 68 7.73 19.36 -3.33
CA VAL A 68 8.05 17.99 -2.87
C VAL A 68 7.86 16.94 -3.97
N ARG A 69 7.41 17.36 -5.16
CA ARG A 69 7.18 16.53 -6.35
C ARG A 69 6.24 15.34 -6.08
N PRO A 70 5.00 15.57 -5.62
CA PRO A 70 4.01 14.50 -5.49
C PRO A 70 3.53 14.03 -6.88
N ASP A 71 2.88 12.86 -6.92
CA ASP A 71 2.18 12.39 -8.13
C ASP A 71 0.93 13.25 -8.40
N ILE A 72 0.28 13.72 -7.33
CA ILE A 72 -0.91 14.58 -7.38
C ILE A 72 -0.69 15.79 -6.45
N VAL A 73 -0.82 16.99 -7.02
CA VAL A 73 -0.82 18.24 -6.24
C VAL A 73 -2.25 18.60 -5.86
N GLY A 74 -2.54 18.75 -4.56
CA GLY A 74 -3.88 19.09 -4.10
C GLY A 74 -3.98 19.28 -2.58
N SER A 75 -5.11 19.83 -2.13
CA SER A 75 -5.42 19.93 -0.71
C SER A 75 -6.11 18.66 -0.23
N MET A 76 -5.77 18.18 0.97
CA MET A 76 -6.49 17.04 1.56
C MET A 76 -7.94 17.37 1.91
N THR A 77 -8.31 18.65 1.99
CA THR A 77 -9.70 19.10 2.20
C THR A 77 -10.53 19.12 0.91
N ASP A 78 -9.88 18.92 -0.25
CA ASP A 78 -10.47 18.93 -1.57
C ASP A 78 -9.64 18.06 -2.53
N MET A 79 -9.96 16.76 -2.57
CA MET A 79 -9.25 15.73 -3.31
C MET A 79 -9.96 15.40 -4.62
N ARG A 80 -10.62 16.37 -5.28
CA ARG A 80 -11.33 16.18 -6.57
C ARG A 80 -10.47 15.56 -7.68
N ALA A 81 -9.14 15.67 -7.59
CA ALA A 81 -8.20 15.02 -8.52
C ALA A 81 -8.06 13.49 -8.29
N VAL A 82 -8.69 12.96 -7.24
CA VAL A 82 -8.70 11.53 -6.89
C VAL A 82 -10.14 11.03 -6.98
N GLU A 83 -10.33 10.02 -7.81
CA GLU A 83 -11.63 9.39 -8.03
C GLU A 83 -12.19 8.77 -6.73
N PRO A 84 -13.52 8.75 -6.52
CA PRO A 84 -14.11 8.04 -5.40
C PRO A 84 -13.86 6.54 -5.50
N ASP A 85 -13.83 5.84 -4.37
CA ASP A 85 -13.66 4.38 -4.28
C ASP A 85 -12.47 3.83 -5.13
N SER A 86 -11.37 4.59 -5.19
CA SER A 86 -10.26 4.32 -6.12
C SER A 86 -9.00 3.78 -5.46
N VAL A 87 -8.85 3.95 -4.13
CA VAL A 87 -7.66 3.52 -3.39
C VAL A 87 -7.99 2.48 -2.31
N ASP A 88 -7.07 1.55 -2.08
CA ASP A 88 -7.25 0.48 -1.08
C ASP A 88 -6.83 0.93 0.32
N ALA A 89 -5.94 1.93 0.41
CA ALA A 89 -5.56 2.56 1.68
C ALA A 89 -5.26 4.06 1.53
N VAL A 90 -5.46 4.79 2.62
CA VAL A 90 -5.00 6.17 2.81
C VAL A 90 -4.04 6.17 3.99
N TRP A 91 -2.86 6.76 3.79
CA TRP A 91 -1.87 6.99 4.81
C TRP A 91 -1.65 8.50 4.96
N SER A 92 -1.68 9.01 6.18
CA SER A 92 -1.33 10.40 6.48
C SER A 92 -0.55 10.44 7.78
N SER A 93 0.65 11.01 7.73
CA SER A 93 1.53 11.13 8.90
C SER A 93 1.88 12.59 9.10
N HIS A 94 1.62 13.08 10.30
CA HIS A 94 1.90 14.46 10.69
C HIS A 94 1.32 15.51 9.73
N THR A 95 0.09 15.29 9.25
CA THR A 95 -0.54 16.20 8.29
C THR A 95 -1.85 16.81 8.78
N LEU A 96 -2.69 16.07 9.52
CA LEU A 96 -3.97 16.60 9.99
C LEU A 96 -3.81 17.69 11.07
N GLU A 97 -2.72 17.70 11.84
CA GLU A 97 -2.46 18.73 12.85
C GLU A 97 -2.19 20.12 12.26
N HIS A 98 -1.89 20.18 10.96
CA HIS A 98 -1.72 21.45 10.24
C HIS A 98 -3.04 22.07 9.79
N LEU A 99 -4.15 21.33 9.86
CA LEU A 99 -5.48 21.84 9.50
C LEU A 99 -6.09 22.66 10.62
N GLN A 100 -6.96 23.60 10.25
CA GLN A 100 -7.87 24.20 11.21
C GLN A 100 -8.87 23.16 11.71
N ARG A 101 -9.35 23.30 12.95
CA ARG A 101 -10.30 22.37 13.58
C ARG A 101 -11.54 22.08 12.71
N HIS A 102 -12.05 23.09 12.00
CA HIS A 102 -13.24 22.96 11.16
C HIS A 102 -12.95 22.30 9.79
N GLU A 103 -11.69 22.20 9.41
CA GLU A 103 -11.23 21.56 8.17
C GLU A 103 -10.98 20.07 8.34
N VAL A 104 -10.67 19.60 9.56
CA VAL A 104 -10.46 18.17 9.83
C VAL A 104 -11.64 17.31 9.36
N PRO A 105 -12.93 17.65 9.63
CA PRO A 105 -14.04 16.89 9.09
C PRO A 105 -14.15 16.92 7.56
N LEU A 106 -13.66 17.97 6.89
CA LEU A 106 -13.62 18.04 5.42
C LEU A 106 -12.60 17.03 4.88
N ALA A 107 -11.38 17.02 5.45
CA ALA A 107 -10.33 16.09 5.04
C ALA A 107 -10.74 14.62 5.28
N LEU A 108 -11.30 14.31 6.44
CA LEU A 108 -11.77 12.95 6.74
C LEU A 108 -12.89 12.49 5.82
N ARG A 109 -13.75 13.40 5.34
CA ARG A 109 -14.76 13.08 4.31
C ARG A 109 -14.13 12.76 2.97
N GLU A 110 -13.11 13.51 2.56
CA GLU A 110 -12.38 13.21 1.33
C GLU A 110 -11.63 11.88 1.44
N PHE A 111 -11.01 11.58 2.58
CA PHE A 111 -10.35 10.29 2.81
C PHE A 111 -11.33 9.14 2.69
N LEU A 112 -12.51 9.26 3.31
CA LEU A 112 -13.56 8.26 3.20
C LEU A 112 -14.08 8.13 1.76
N ARG A 113 -14.22 9.24 1.03
CA ARG A 113 -14.72 9.25 -0.35
C ARG A 113 -13.79 8.52 -1.32
N VAL A 114 -12.49 8.71 -1.19
CA VAL A 114 -11.50 8.10 -2.11
C VAL A 114 -11.22 6.63 -1.79
N LEU A 115 -11.44 6.22 -0.54
CA LEU A 115 -11.28 4.83 -0.11
C LEU A 115 -12.35 3.93 -0.72
N ARG A 116 -11.94 2.79 -1.24
CA ARG A 116 -12.84 1.69 -1.61
C ARG A 116 -13.65 1.20 -0.41
N PRO A 117 -14.84 0.60 -0.63
CA PRO A 117 -15.54 -0.13 0.43
C PRO A 117 -14.62 -1.20 1.05
N GLY A 118 -14.41 -1.12 2.37
CA GLY A 118 -13.49 -2.00 3.11
C GLY A 118 -12.02 -1.58 3.06
N GLY A 119 -11.70 -0.42 2.48
CA GLY A 119 -10.37 0.17 2.49
C GLY A 119 -9.91 0.63 3.87
N MET A 120 -8.60 0.88 4.00
CA MET A 120 -7.96 1.19 5.28
C MET A 120 -7.51 2.65 5.36
N LEU A 121 -7.98 3.39 6.37
CA LEU A 121 -7.39 4.67 6.74
C LEU A 121 -6.40 4.45 7.89
N MET A 122 -5.16 4.91 7.72
CA MET A 122 -4.15 4.90 8.76
C MET A 122 -3.57 6.31 8.91
N VAL A 123 -3.59 6.82 10.14
CA VAL A 123 -3.18 8.19 10.46
C VAL A 123 -2.22 8.17 11.63
N ASN A 124 -1.12 8.90 11.52
CA ASN A 124 -0.16 9.12 12.59
C ASN A 124 -0.14 10.60 13.00
N LEU A 125 -0.35 10.87 14.29
CA LEU A 125 -0.45 12.23 14.88
C LEU A 125 0.27 12.28 16.23
N PRO A 126 0.72 13.47 16.67
CA PRO A 126 1.30 13.63 18.00
C PRO A 126 0.28 13.38 19.10
N ASP A 127 0.68 12.63 20.14
CA ASP A 127 -0.12 12.46 21.36
C ASP A 127 0.10 13.65 22.30
N LEU A 128 -0.80 14.63 22.22
CA LEU A 128 -0.77 15.82 23.08
C LEU A 128 -0.94 15.49 24.56
N GLN A 129 -1.63 14.40 24.93
CA GLN A 129 -1.76 14.01 26.33
C GLN A 129 -0.43 13.50 26.87
N ARG A 130 0.26 12.67 26.08
CA ARG A 130 1.60 12.18 26.43
C ARG A 130 2.59 13.33 26.58
N ILE A 131 2.57 14.28 25.64
CA ILE A 131 3.42 15.48 25.69
C ILE A 131 3.10 16.30 26.94
N ALA A 132 1.81 16.59 27.20
CA ALA A 132 1.41 17.34 28.39
C ALA A 132 1.84 16.67 29.70
N ALA A 133 1.78 15.33 29.77
CA ALA A 133 2.23 14.58 30.93
C ALA A 133 3.74 14.68 31.16
N LEU A 134 4.56 14.68 30.10
CA LEU A 134 6.01 14.88 30.19
C LEU A 134 6.35 16.30 30.65
N VAL A 135 5.67 17.31 30.10
CA VAL A 135 5.84 18.71 30.49
C VAL A 135 5.48 18.91 31.96
N ALA A 136 4.35 18.38 32.41
CA ALA A 136 3.92 18.49 33.80
C ALA A 136 4.89 17.80 34.79
N ALA A 137 5.67 16.83 34.30
CA ALA A 137 6.68 16.12 35.07
C ALA A 137 8.10 16.72 34.98
N ASP A 138 8.28 17.88 34.33
CA ASP A 138 9.58 18.52 34.05
C ASP A 138 10.56 17.60 33.26
N ARG A 139 10.01 16.69 32.45
CA ARG A 139 10.77 15.73 31.62
C ARG A 139 10.85 16.22 30.18
N LEU A 140 11.43 17.40 30.00
CA LEU A 140 11.41 18.11 28.71
C LEU A 140 12.30 17.48 27.63
N GLU A 141 13.32 16.70 28.03
CA GLU A 141 14.28 16.07 27.11
C GLU A 141 13.90 14.63 26.76
N ASP A 142 12.82 14.12 27.33
CA ASP A 142 12.41 12.74 27.15
C ASP A 142 11.65 12.56 25.83
N GLU A 143 11.90 11.44 25.16
CA GLU A 143 11.22 11.07 23.92
C GLU A 143 9.71 10.83 24.17
N ALA A 144 8.88 11.50 23.37
CA ALA A 144 7.43 11.45 23.48
C ALA A 144 6.80 10.40 22.56
N TYR A 145 7.46 10.05 21.45
CA TYR A 145 7.03 9.10 20.42
C TYR A 145 8.19 8.78 19.46
#